data_AF-A0A2H0LUC6-F1
#
_entry.id   AF-A0A2H0LUC6-F1
#
_cell.length_a   1.000
_cell.length_b   1.000
_cell.length_c   1.000
_cell.angle_alpha   90.00
_cell.angle_beta   90.00
_cell.angle_gamma   90.00
#
_symmetry.space_group_name_H-M   'P 1'
#
loop_
_entity.id
_entity.type
_entity.pdbx_description
1 polymer ?
#
loop_
_entity_poly.entity_id
_entity_poly.type
_entity_poly.pdbx_seq_one_letter_code
_entity_poly.pdbx_strand_id
1 'polypeptide(L)'
;MFRNKELIPAEHRRYLRLDTVFPVQFRLEEANGQVCISGWLQGFTNNISRGGICLAINNLDPELFELLKQRNIKLSLEIDIPISRKSICARASIVWVKDTFGDKHQYLVGVNYDHISASQNNKLMRYAWLKKLFVPVASVLVLILGLGLGANSYLNFKLTQGNKLLIEKLAVVLKDSSTAKQKVEEVIAQRKYFQSKLKILQGHIANIESQKASIQAGDLMQIKKLNDLISGLAQEKLDLESKLAAARRNENQATQALIQLDEKKVVLEKANFDKMYQWLKIHQNNRTGLVSSFEGDQEIANWCFTYDLALLVQAYAKFSDFDRAKKILDFFAYDAKRENGWFLNAYYVDDGAPAEFVMHSGPNLWLGLAIMQYMYLTKDQSYLGLAESIAETMINLQDQDPGAGIRGGPTVEWYSTEHNLDAYAFFNMLAKATGKSSYSAAAQKAITWMVNNTYGRQDLPVKRGKGDSTIATDTYAWSIAAVGPEKLLTLGMDPDKILEFVEENCSVEVDFKRPGSAQSVKIKGFDFAPQRHISRGGVVSSEWTAQMVVAYKIMEEFYLKKGNQAKAASYGQKARMYLSQLGNMIISSASASGQGEGCLPYATLDQVDTGHGWSTPKG
;
A
#
# COMPACT_ATOMS: atom_id res chain seq x y z
N MET A 1 29.19 -37.37 68.32
CA MET A 1 28.52 -38.65 68.62
C MET A 1 28.61 -39.50 67.37
N PHE A 2 29.58 -40.41 67.34
CA PHE A 2 29.91 -41.26 66.20
C PHE A 2 28.87 -42.37 66.06
N ARG A 3 28.29 -42.54 64.87
CA ARG A 3 27.70 -43.82 64.47
C ARG A 3 28.17 -44.18 63.05
N ASN A 4 28.77 -45.36 63.00
CA ASN A 4 29.37 -46.09 61.87
C ASN A 4 28.78 -45.76 60.50
N LYS A 5 29.63 -45.22 59.62
CA LYS A 5 29.48 -45.39 58.17
C LYS A 5 30.02 -46.77 57.82
N GLU A 6 29.11 -47.71 57.58
CA GLU A 6 29.43 -48.89 56.78
C GLU A 6 29.94 -48.42 55.41
N LEU A 7 31.07 -49.00 54.99
CA LEU A 7 31.66 -48.83 53.67
C LEU A 7 30.71 -49.40 52.60
N ILE A 8 29.85 -48.55 52.04
CA ILE A 8 29.18 -48.82 50.77
C ILE A 8 30.19 -48.47 49.65
N PRO A 9 30.53 -49.39 48.73
CA PRO A 9 31.46 -49.10 47.65
C PRO A 9 30.95 -47.94 46.78
N ALA A 10 31.82 -46.97 46.57
CA ALA A 10 31.55 -45.78 45.77
C ALA A 10 31.34 -46.13 44.30
N GLU A 11 30.13 -45.92 43.79
CA GLU A 11 29.93 -45.64 42.37
C GLU A 11 28.75 -44.66 42.15
N HIS A 12 29.02 -43.37 42.38
CA HIS A 12 28.14 -42.28 41.95
C HIS A 12 28.27 -42.06 40.43
N ARG A 13 27.73 -42.97 39.60
CA ARG A 13 27.61 -42.69 38.16
C ARG A 13 26.68 -41.50 37.97
N ARG A 14 27.10 -40.49 37.19
CA ARG A 14 26.23 -39.40 36.73
C ARG A 14 25.30 -39.94 35.64
N TYR A 15 24.23 -40.62 36.03
CA TYR A 15 23.15 -40.96 35.10
C TYR A 15 22.52 -39.68 34.55
N LEU A 16 22.25 -39.66 33.25
CA LEU A 16 21.33 -38.73 32.65
C LEU A 16 19.92 -39.18 33.05
N ARG A 17 19.36 -38.51 34.06
CA ARG A 17 17.96 -38.72 34.43
C ARG A 17 17.07 -38.03 33.41
N LEU A 18 16.15 -38.80 32.85
CA LEU A 18 15.19 -38.39 31.84
C LEU A 18 13.79 -38.37 32.44
N ASP A 19 12.93 -37.54 31.87
CA ASP A 19 11.49 -37.49 32.14
C ASP A 19 10.73 -38.63 31.45
N THR A 20 11.35 -39.23 30.43
CA THR A 20 10.84 -40.37 29.66
C THR A 20 11.34 -41.68 30.27
N VAL A 21 10.43 -42.67 30.37
CA VAL A 21 10.73 -44.02 30.84
C VAL A 21 10.86 -44.96 29.64
N PHE A 22 11.96 -45.69 29.55
CA PHE A 22 12.19 -46.73 28.55
C PHE A 22 11.77 -48.08 29.10
N PRO A 23 10.93 -48.85 28.37
CA PRO A 23 10.77 -50.26 28.65
C PRO A 23 12.10 -50.99 28.38
N VAL A 24 12.45 -51.90 29.28
CA VAL A 24 13.62 -52.76 29.13
C VAL A 24 13.16 -54.18 29.39
N GLN A 25 13.28 -55.04 28.39
CA GLN A 25 13.17 -56.47 28.62
C GLN A 25 14.53 -56.99 29.05
N PHE A 26 14.56 -57.87 30.04
CA PHE A 26 15.81 -58.46 30.52
C PHE A 26 15.65 -59.93 30.88
N ARG A 27 16.74 -60.69 30.82
CA ARG A 27 16.80 -62.07 31.33
C ARG A 27 18.12 -62.34 32.03
N LEU A 28 18.11 -63.25 32.98
CA LEU A 28 19.27 -63.69 33.74
C LEU A 28 20.02 -64.77 32.96
N GLU A 29 21.33 -64.62 32.85
CA GLU A 29 22.24 -65.56 32.19
C GLU A 29 23.41 -65.89 33.11
N GLU A 30 23.92 -67.12 33.03
CA GLU A 30 25.18 -67.47 33.69
C GLU A 30 26.36 -66.65 33.14
N ALA A 31 27.46 -66.57 33.90
CA ALA A 31 28.67 -65.86 33.52
C ALA A 31 29.19 -66.20 32.10
N ASN A 32 28.98 -67.45 31.64
CA ASN A 32 29.37 -67.93 30.30
C ASN A 32 28.40 -67.49 29.17
N GLY A 33 27.16 -67.10 29.48
CA GLY A 33 26.13 -66.67 28.52
C GLY A 33 25.47 -67.77 27.70
N GLN A 34 25.74 -69.03 28.01
CA GLN A 34 25.18 -70.16 27.27
C GLN A 34 23.88 -70.68 27.89
N VAL A 35 23.67 -70.46 29.19
CA VAL A 35 22.48 -70.90 29.92
C VAL A 35 21.65 -69.68 30.36
N CYS A 36 20.38 -69.66 29.93
CA CYS A 36 19.40 -68.69 30.40
C CYS A 36 18.75 -69.22 31.68
N ILE A 37 18.90 -68.48 32.77
CA ILE A 37 18.40 -68.84 34.11
C ILE A 37 16.94 -68.41 34.26
N SER A 38 16.50 -67.39 33.51
CA SER A 38 15.11 -66.92 33.52
C SER A 38 14.55 -66.74 32.10
N GLY A 39 13.22 -66.69 32.01
CA GLY A 39 12.53 -66.10 30.86
C GLY A 39 12.77 -64.59 30.76
N TRP A 40 12.23 -63.96 29.72
CA TRP A 40 12.22 -62.50 29.58
C TRP A 40 11.30 -61.87 30.63
N LEU A 41 11.88 -60.99 31.42
CA LEU A 41 11.25 -60.18 32.44
C LEU A 41 11.21 -58.72 31.98
N GLN A 42 10.32 -57.94 32.57
CA GLN A 42 10.14 -56.53 32.20
C GLN A 42 10.62 -55.62 33.32
N GLY A 43 11.39 -54.61 32.94
CA GLY A 43 11.78 -53.50 33.78
C GLY A 43 11.70 -52.18 33.01
N PHE A 44 12.06 -51.11 33.70
CA PHE A 44 11.97 -49.76 33.19
C PHE A 44 13.22 -48.97 33.55
N THR A 45 13.65 -48.05 32.70
CA THR A 45 14.71 -47.11 33.08
C THR A 45 14.39 -45.70 32.63
N ASN A 46 14.75 -44.73 33.45
CA ASN A 46 14.82 -43.31 33.09
C ASN A 46 16.20 -42.72 33.42
N ASN A 47 17.19 -43.57 33.69
CA ASN A 47 18.52 -43.19 34.15
C ASN A 47 19.55 -43.87 33.26
N ILE A 48 20.08 -43.13 32.29
CA ILE A 48 20.97 -43.65 31.25
C ILE A 48 22.37 -43.06 31.39
N SER A 49 23.40 -43.87 31.20
CA SER A 49 24.78 -43.41 31.06
C SER A 49 25.48 -44.14 29.91
N ARG A 50 26.65 -43.65 29.48
CA ARG A 50 27.46 -44.32 28.45
C ARG A 50 27.87 -45.74 28.82
N GLY A 51 28.00 -46.02 30.12
CA GLY A 51 28.45 -47.32 30.63
C GLY A 51 27.33 -48.21 31.16
N GLY A 52 26.07 -47.77 31.19
CA GLY A 52 25.00 -48.59 31.79
C GLY A 52 23.75 -47.82 32.15
N ILE A 53 22.76 -48.52 32.71
CA ILE A 53 21.45 -47.98 33.12
C ILE A 53 21.15 -48.32 34.58
N CYS A 54 20.21 -47.58 35.18
CA CYS A 54 19.56 -48.01 36.41
C CYS A 54 18.18 -48.58 36.05
N LEU A 55 18.02 -49.88 36.23
CA LEU A 55 16.82 -50.63 35.90
C LEU A 55 15.90 -50.71 37.12
N ALA A 56 14.66 -50.26 36.97
CA ALA A 56 13.60 -50.41 37.95
C ALA A 56 12.74 -51.63 37.58
N ILE A 57 12.60 -52.58 38.50
CA ILE A 57 11.86 -53.82 38.32
C ILE A 57 10.75 -53.85 39.36
N ASN A 58 9.52 -54.15 38.95
CA ASN A 58 8.38 -54.24 39.84
C ASN A 58 7.92 -55.70 39.92
N ASN A 59 7.49 -56.14 41.11
CA ASN A 59 6.91 -57.47 41.35
C ASN A 59 7.84 -58.62 40.92
N LEU A 60 9.13 -58.50 41.22
CA LEU A 60 10.08 -59.59 40.96
C LEU A 60 9.88 -60.72 41.99
N ASP A 61 9.90 -61.96 41.51
CA ASP A 61 9.88 -63.15 42.38
C ASP A 61 11.04 -63.11 43.40
N PRO A 62 10.77 -63.29 44.71
CA PRO A 62 11.81 -63.35 45.73
C PRO A 62 12.96 -64.32 45.42
N GLU A 63 12.70 -65.44 44.74
CA GLU A 63 13.75 -66.40 44.36
C GLU A 63 14.71 -65.81 43.29
N LEU A 64 14.15 -65.11 42.30
CA LEU A 64 14.93 -64.41 41.27
C LEU A 64 15.67 -63.20 41.83
N PHE A 65 15.15 -62.57 42.89
CA PHE A 65 15.81 -61.47 43.58
C PHE A 65 17.06 -61.91 44.32
N GLU A 66 17.04 -63.05 45.01
CA GLU A 66 18.25 -63.60 45.65
C GLU A 66 19.32 -63.98 44.61
N LEU A 67 18.90 -64.43 43.42
CA LEU A 67 19.80 -64.66 42.29
C LEU A 67 20.45 -63.35 41.81
N LEU A 68 19.72 -62.24 41.71
CA LEU A 68 20.28 -60.94 41.33
C LEU A 68 21.40 -60.43 42.25
N LYS A 69 21.46 -60.90 43.51
CA LYS A 69 22.54 -60.56 44.45
C LYS A 69 23.81 -61.38 44.24
N GLN A 70 23.74 -62.48 43.48
CA GLN A 70 24.88 -63.35 43.20
C GLN A 70 25.80 -62.72 42.14
N ARG A 71 27.11 -62.66 42.42
CA ARG A 71 28.10 -62.00 41.55
C ARG A 71 28.37 -62.69 40.20
N ASN A 72 27.86 -63.91 40.00
CA ASN A 72 28.13 -64.72 38.80
C ASN A 72 27.02 -64.64 37.73
N ILE A 73 26.07 -63.71 37.88
CA ILE A 73 24.93 -63.57 36.96
C ILE A 73 25.11 -62.33 36.08
N LYS A 74 24.83 -62.50 34.78
CA LYS A 74 24.79 -61.43 33.79
C LYS A 74 23.36 -61.20 33.30
N LEU A 75 23.11 -60.01 32.79
CA LEU A 75 21.83 -59.62 32.22
C LEU A 75 21.97 -59.44 30.71
N SER A 76 21.09 -60.08 29.95
CA SER A 76 20.83 -59.70 28.56
C SER A 76 19.65 -58.72 28.56
N LEU A 77 19.83 -57.57 27.92
CA LEU A 77 18.92 -56.43 27.94
C LEU A 77 18.46 -56.10 26.52
N GLU A 78 17.17 -55.83 26.36
CA GLU A 78 16.57 -55.21 25.18
C GLU A 78 15.89 -53.90 25.59
N ILE A 79 16.53 -52.77 25.25
CA ILE A 79 16.09 -51.43 25.62
C ILE A 79 15.28 -50.84 24.47
N ASP A 80 14.01 -50.58 24.72
CA ASP A 80 13.12 -49.97 23.74
C ASP A 80 13.17 -48.45 23.82
N ILE A 81 13.64 -47.81 22.75
CA ILE A 81 13.61 -46.35 22.62
C ILE A 81 12.32 -45.95 21.90
N PRO A 82 11.47 -45.06 22.47
CA PRO A 82 10.35 -44.47 21.76
C PRO A 82 10.83 -43.89 20.43
N ILE A 83 10.19 -44.28 19.31
CA ILE A 83 10.49 -43.90 17.91
C ILE A 83 11.53 -44.82 17.21
N SER A 84 12.24 -45.70 17.92
CA SER A 84 13.10 -46.70 17.27
C SER A 84 12.33 -47.97 16.94
N ARG A 85 12.33 -48.39 15.66
CA ARG A 85 11.74 -49.69 15.25
C ARG A 85 12.52 -50.93 15.75
N LYS A 86 13.76 -50.74 16.23
CA LYS A 86 14.62 -51.82 16.74
C LYS A 86 15.07 -51.51 18.16
N SER A 87 14.93 -52.48 19.04
CA SER A 87 15.42 -52.47 20.42
C SER A 87 16.94 -52.47 20.46
N ILE A 88 17.52 -51.92 21.52
CA ILE A 88 18.95 -51.93 21.75
C ILE A 88 19.30 -53.14 22.60
N CYS A 89 20.03 -54.08 22.01
CA CYS A 89 20.52 -55.26 22.70
C CYS A 89 21.84 -54.93 23.43
N ALA A 90 21.93 -55.25 24.71
CA ALA A 90 23.15 -55.09 25.50
C ALA A 90 23.31 -56.24 26.50
N ARG A 91 24.54 -56.64 26.77
CA ARG A 91 24.87 -57.56 27.86
C ARG A 91 25.50 -56.76 28.99
N ALA A 92 25.06 -56.99 30.22
CA ALA A 92 25.46 -56.17 31.35
C ALA A 92 25.70 -56.99 32.61
N SER A 93 26.64 -56.55 33.43
CA SER A 93 26.86 -57.07 34.78
C SER A 93 26.13 -56.22 35.81
N ILE A 94 25.63 -56.87 36.86
CA ILE A 94 24.96 -56.21 37.99
C ILE A 94 26.03 -55.64 38.90
N VAL A 95 25.93 -54.35 39.20
CA VAL A 95 26.90 -53.65 40.07
C VAL A 95 26.35 -53.49 41.47
N TRP A 96 25.06 -53.16 41.58
CA TRP A 96 24.37 -53.02 42.86
C TRP A 96 22.88 -53.29 42.68
N VAL A 97 22.25 -53.75 43.76
CA VAL A 97 20.81 -53.95 43.87
C VAL A 97 20.35 -53.24 45.12
N LYS A 98 19.27 -52.47 45.03
CA LYS A 98 18.67 -51.76 46.15
C LYS A 98 17.17 -52.03 46.19
N ASP A 99 16.71 -52.46 47.36
CA ASP A 99 15.29 -52.54 47.69
C ASP A 99 14.76 -51.15 48.04
N THR A 100 13.67 -50.73 47.40
CA THR A 100 12.98 -49.48 47.76
C THR A 100 11.85 -49.80 48.73
N PHE A 101 12.06 -49.51 50.01
CA PHE A 101 11.07 -49.74 51.07
C PHE A 101 9.72 -49.04 50.79
N GLY A 102 8.66 -49.83 50.58
CA GLY A 102 7.25 -49.43 50.41
C GLY A 102 6.38 -50.56 49.86
N ASP A 103 5.04 -50.44 49.96
CA ASP A 103 3.98 -51.46 49.66
C ASP A 103 3.96 -52.07 48.23
N LYS A 104 4.95 -51.77 47.40
CA LYS A 104 5.08 -52.30 46.04
C LYS A 104 6.50 -52.82 45.90
N HIS A 105 6.70 -54.14 45.94
CA HIS A 105 7.97 -54.85 45.74
C HIS A 105 8.76 -54.32 44.52
N GLN A 106 9.48 -53.22 44.70
CA GLN A 106 10.17 -52.48 43.65
C GLN A 106 11.66 -52.51 43.94
N TYR A 107 12.43 -52.91 42.93
CA TYR A 107 13.86 -53.10 43.02
C TYR A 107 14.57 -52.20 42.01
N LEU A 108 15.61 -51.52 42.47
CA LEU A 108 16.51 -50.75 41.62
C LEU A 108 17.80 -51.54 41.43
N VAL A 109 18.16 -51.78 40.18
CA VAL A 109 19.35 -52.54 39.80
C VAL A 109 20.25 -51.65 38.94
N GLY A 110 21.43 -51.34 39.46
CA GLY A 110 22.47 -50.66 38.69
C GLY A 110 23.23 -51.67 37.84
N VAL A 111 23.22 -51.48 36.52
CA VAL A 111 23.88 -52.39 35.58
C VAL A 111 24.98 -51.68 34.79
N ASN A 112 26.06 -52.40 34.49
CA ASN A 112 27.17 -51.93 33.67
C ASN A 112 27.22 -52.73 32.37
N TYR A 113 27.27 -52.06 31.22
CA TYR A 113 27.37 -52.74 29.94
C TYR A 113 28.72 -53.44 29.81
N ASP A 114 28.69 -54.77 29.69
CA ASP A 114 29.84 -55.59 29.30
C ASP A 114 30.03 -55.54 27.78
N HIS A 115 28.92 -55.58 27.04
CA HIS A 115 28.92 -55.50 25.59
C HIS A 115 27.67 -54.76 25.10
N ILE A 116 27.88 -53.66 24.39
CA ILE A 116 26.87 -52.92 23.64
C ILE A 116 27.54 -52.40 22.38
N SER A 117 26.91 -52.50 21.21
CA SER A 117 27.54 -51.98 20.00
C SER A 117 27.71 -50.46 20.10
N ALA A 118 28.85 -49.94 19.64
CA ALA A 118 29.14 -48.51 19.69
C ALA A 118 28.06 -47.67 18.98
N SER A 119 27.51 -48.19 17.88
CA SER A 119 26.41 -47.56 17.13
C SER A 119 25.12 -47.47 17.97
N GLN A 120 24.73 -48.54 18.64
CA GLN A 120 23.53 -48.54 19.49
C GLN A 120 23.71 -47.68 20.75
N ASN A 121 24.87 -47.74 21.40
CA ASN A 121 25.16 -46.89 22.57
C ASN A 121 25.14 -45.40 22.20
N ASN A 122 25.75 -45.04 21.06
CA ASN A 122 25.68 -43.67 20.54
C ASN A 122 24.24 -43.25 20.24
N LYS A 123 23.41 -44.14 19.70
CA LYS A 123 21.99 -43.86 19.44
C LYS A 123 21.21 -43.59 20.74
N LEU A 124 21.39 -44.43 21.77
CA LEU A 124 20.78 -44.25 23.09
C LEU A 124 21.21 -42.93 23.73
N MET A 125 22.51 -42.63 23.72
CA MET A 125 23.05 -41.41 24.29
C MET A 125 22.64 -40.16 23.51
N ARG A 126 22.55 -40.22 22.17
CA ARG A 126 22.01 -39.11 21.36
C ARG A 126 20.57 -38.80 21.74
N TYR A 127 19.72 -39.82 21.87
CA TYR A 127 18.33 -39.63 22.31
C TYR A 127 18.26 -38.99 23.70
N ALA A 128 19.04 -39.53 24.65
CA ALA A 128 19.11 -39.03 26.02
C ALA A 128 19.55 -37.56 26.07
N TRP A 129 20.61 -37.19 25.34
CA TRP A 129 21.08 -35.81 25.27
C TRP A 129 20.10 -34.87 24.57
N LEU A 130 19.48 -35.31 23.48
CA LEU A 130 18.45 -34.54 22.78
C LEU A 130 17.28 -34.20 23.71
N LYS A 131 16.78 -35.18 24.47
CA LYS A 131 15.69 -34.95 25.42
C LYS A 131 16.06 -33.99 26.54
N LYS A 132 17.26 -34.14 27.12
CA LYS A 132 17.71 -33.26 28.21
C LYS A 132 17.96 -31.82 27.74
N LEU A 133 18.52 -31.65 26.55
CA LEU A 133 18.83 -30.33 25.99
C LEU A 133 17.62 -29.67 25.31
N PHE A 134 16.57 -30.42 24.98
CA PHE A 134 15.40 -29.89 24.27
C PHE A 134 14.76 -28.71 25.00
N VAL A 135 14.41 -28.88 26.28
CA VAL A 135 13.77 -27.83 27.09
C VAL A 135 14.63 -26.56 27.20
N PRO A 136 15.91 -26.61 27.64
CA PRO A 136 16.71 -25.38 27.76
C PRO A 136 17.00 -24.73 26.40
N VAL A 137 17.23 -25.51 25.34
CA VAL A 137 17.44 -24.95 23.99
C VAL A 137 16.17 -24.30 23.45
N ALA A 138 15.01 -24.96 23.61
CA ALA A 138 13.73 -24.40 23.22
C ALA A 138 13.42 -23.10 23.99
N SER A 139 13.65 -23.07 25.31
CA SER A 139 13.45 -21.86 26.12
C SER A 139 14.36 -20.70 25.68
N VAL A 140 15.63 -20.97 25.35
CA VAL A 140 16.54 -19.95 24.83
C VAL A 140 16.08 -19.45 23.46
N LEU A 141 15.65 -20.35 22.56
CA LEU A 141 15.09 -19.96 21.25
C LEU A 141 13.84 -19.09 21.39
N VAL A 142 12.93 -19.45 22.29
CA VAL A 142 11.72 -18.65 22.59
C VAL A 142 12.10 -17.28 23.13
N LEU A 143 13.09 -17.19 24.03
CA LEU A 143 13.57 -15.90 24.54
C LEU A 143 14.21 -15.05 23.43
N ILE A 144 15.03 -15.65 22.56
CA ILE A 144 15.64 -14.95 21.42
C ILE A 144 14.56 -14.44 20.46
N LEU A 145 13.56 -15.27 20.13
CA LEU A 145 12.42 -14.87 19.30
C LEU A 145 11.61 -13.77 19.97
N GLY A 146 11.36 -13.86 21.27
CA GLY A 146 10.65 -12.83 22.05
C GLY A 146 11.40 -11.50 22.07
N LEU A 147 12.71 -11.51 22.28
CA LEU A 147 13.57 -10.32 22.20
C LEU A 147 13.60 -9.76 20.77
N GLY A 148 13.67 -10.62 19.75
CA GLY A 148 13.63 -10.22 18.34
C GLY A 148 12.30 -9.54 17.99
N LEU A 149 11.17 -10.12 18.40
CA LEU A 149 9.84 -9.54 18.22
C LEU A 149 9.69 -8.22 18.99
N GLY A 150 10.21 -8.14 20.21
CA GLY A 150 10.22 -6.92 21.02
C GLY A 150 11.03 -5.80 20.39
N ALA A 151 12.24 -6.10 19.92
CA ALA A 151 13.10 -5.16 19.20
C ALA A 151 12.46 -4.68 17.90
N ASN A 152 11.90 -5.60 17.10
CA ASN A 152 11.18 -5.27 15.87
C ASN A 152 9.96 -4.38 16.13
N SER A 153 9.18 -4.69 17.17
CA SER A 153 8.02 -3.88 17.58
C SER A 153 8.44 -2.47 18.02
N TYR A 154 9.52 -2.35 18.78
CA TYR A 154 10.06 -1.05 19.21
C TYR A 154 10.56 -0.22 18.02
N LEU A 155 11.30 -0.84 17.08
CA LEU A 155 11.76 -0.16 15.87
C LEU A 155 10.58 0.30 15.01
N ASN A 156 9.58 -0.56 14.80
CA ASN A 156 8.38 -0.22 14.04
C ASN A 156 7.58 0.92 14.69
N PHE A 157 7.43 0.89 16.02
CA PHE A 157 6.81 1.99 16.76
C PHE A 157 7.58 3.31 16.57
N LYS A 158 8.90 3.29 16.68
CA LYS A 158 9.75 4.48 16.47
C LYS A 158 9.66 5.01 15.04
N LEU A 159 9.64 4.13 14.03
CA LEU A 159 9.47 4.48 12.63
C LEU A 159 8.10 5.13 12.38
N THR A 160 7.04 4.51 12.89
CA THR A 160 5.66 5.00 12.77
C THR A 160 5.51 6.39 13.37
N GLN A 161 6.08 6.63 14.56
CA GLN A 161 6.10 7.96 15.18
C GLN A 161 6.88 8.98 14.36
N GLY A 162 8.06 8.59 13.84
CA GLY A 162 8.86 9.45 12.96
C GLY A 162 8.13 9.86 11.68
N ASN A 163 7.42 8.92 11.05
CA ASN A 163 6.63 9.19 9.86
C ASN A 163 5.44 10.09 10.17
N LYS A 164 4.69 9.83 11.25
CA LYS A 164 3.59 10.71 11.71
C LYS A 164 4.04 12.16 11.93
N LEU A 165 5.19 12.36 12.57
CA LEU A 165 5.78 13.70 12.76
C LEU A 165 6.14 14.38 11.43
N LEU A 166 6.57 13.61 10.42
CA LEU A 166 6.87 14.18 9.09
C LEU A 166 5.59 14.63 8.37
N ILE A 167 4.51 13.85 8.47
CA ILE A 167 3.20 14.23 7.94
C ILE A 167 2.65 15.46 8.69
N GLU A 168 2.79 15.51 10.01
CA GLU A 168 2.39 16.68 10.80
C GLU A 168 3.17 17.94 10.41
N LYS A 169 4.49 17.83 10.17
CA LYS A 169 5.29 18.95 9.66
C LYS A 169 4.83 19.41 8.29
N LEU A 170 4.55 18.49 7.35
CA LEU A 170 4.01 18.84 6.04
C LEU A 170 2.65 19.53 6.19
N ALA A 171 1.77 19.00 7.05
CA ALA A 171 0.47 19.56 7.36
C ALA A 171 0.55 21.02 7.83
N VAL A 172 1.49 21.34 8.72
CA VAL A 172 1.74 22.71 9.19
C VAL A 172 2.25 23.60 8.07
N VAL A 173 3.25 23.15 7.30
CA VAL A 173 3.81 23.93 6.19
C VAL A 173 2.76 24.24 5.12
N LEU A 174 1.89 23.29 4.79
CA LEU A 174 0.79 23.49 3.85
C LEU A 174 -0.21 24.54 4.33
N LYS A 175 -0.55 24.52 5.62
CA LYS A 175 -1.42 25.52 6.25
C LYS A 175 -0.78 26.90 6.22
N ASP A 176 0.48 27.00 6.66
CA ASP A 176 1.22 28.26 6.71
C ASP A 176 1.39 28.86 5.31
N SER A 177 1.65 28.02 4.29
CA SER A 177 1.69 28.45 2.88
C SER A 177 0.33 28.99 2.42
N SER A 178 -0.78 28.32 2.76
CA SER A 178 -2.12 28.80 2.43
C SER A 178 -2.44 30.16 3.09
N THR A 179 -2.16 30.31 4.39
CA THR A 179 -2.36 31.57 5.11
C THR A 179 -1.43 32.68 4.59
N ALA A 180 -0.17 32.36 4.30
CA ALA A 180 0.77 33.31 3.71
C ALA A 180 0.29 33.78 2.34
N LYS A 181 -0.26 32.88 1.51
CA LYS A 181 -0.83 33.23 0.21
C LYS A 181 -2.01 34.18 0.33
N GLN A 182 -2.95 33.92 1.23
CA GLN A 182 -4.07 34.83 1.52
C GLN A 182 -3.57 36.22 1.94
N LYS A 183 -2.56 36.27 2.82
CA LYS A 183 -1.95 37.53 3.26
C LYS A 183 -1.28 38.28 2.10
N VAL A 184 -0.60 37.58 1.20
CA VAL A 184 -0.02 38.18 -0.02
C VAL A 184 -1.12 38.79 -0.90
N GLU A 185 -2.23 38.08 -1.11
CA GLU A 185 -3.37 38.57 -1.89
C GLU A 185 -4.00 39.84 -1.27
N GLU A 186 -4.19 39.86 0.05
CA GLU A 186 -4.67 41.02 0.80
C GLU A 186 -3.73 42.23 0.67
N VAL A 187 -2.42 42.02 0.80
CA VAL A 187 -1.42 43.09 0.68
C VAL A 187 -1.36 43.63 -0.75
N ILE A 188 -1.46 42.76 -1.76
CA ILE A 188 -1.56 43.18 -3.17
C ILE A 188 -2.82 44.02 -3.40
N ALA A 189 -3.97 43.62 -2.82
CA ALA A 189 -5.21 44.38 -2.92
C ALA A 189 -5.09 45.76 -2.26
N GLN A 190 -4.49 45.85 -1.07
CA GLN A 190 -4.21 47.12 -0.39
C GLN A 190 -3.28 48.01 -1.22
N ARG A 191 -2.22 47.46 -1.82
CA ARG A 191 -1.33 48.22 -2.71
C ARG A 191 -2.10 48.79 -3.90
N LYS A 192 -2.90 47.97 -4.59
CA LYS A 192 -3.73 48.42 -5.72
C LYS A 192 -4.70 49.52 -5.29
N TYR A 193 -5.30 49.39 -4.11
CA TYR A 193 -6.20 50.41 -3.54
C TYR A 193 -5.48 51.75 -3.31
N PHE A 194 -4.33 51.75 -2.62
CA PHE A 194 -3.57 52.99 -2.39
C PHE A 194 -3.06 53.60 -3.69
N GLN A 195 -2.63 52.78 -4.65
CA GLN A 195 -2.19 53.23 -5.97
C GLN A 195 -3.34 53.90 -6.75
N SER A 196 -4.55 53.35 -6.68
CA SER A 196 -5.74 53.95 -7.30
C SER A 196 -6.11 55.28 -6.64
N LYS A 197 -6.16 55.33 -5.30
CA LYS A 197 -6.42 56.56 -4.55
C LYS A 197 -5.42 57.67 -4.87
N LEU A 198 -4.14 57.32 -4.92
CA LEU A 198 -3.07 58.26 -5.24
C LEU A 198 -3.23 58.82 -6.67
N LYS A 199 -3.63 58.00 -7.64
CA LYS A 199 -3.94 58.45 -9.01
C LYS A 199 -5.13 59.41 -9.06
N ILE A 200 -6.20 59.13 -8.31
CA ILE A 200 -7.38 60.02 -8.19
C ILE A 200 -6.96 61.35 -7.56
N LEU A 201 -6.22 61.31 -6.45
CA LEU A 201 -5.75 62.50 -5.74
C LEU A 201 -4.85 63.38 -6.61
N GLN A 202 -3.94 62.77 -7.38
CA GLN A 202 -3.12 63.48 -8.38
C GLN A 202 -3.99 64.17 -9.44
N GLY A 203 -5.05 63.51 -9.91
CA GLY A 203 -6.02 64.12 -10.83
C GLY A 203 -6.77 65.31 -10.23
N HIS A 204 -7.17 65.22 -8.95
CA HIS A 204 -7.79 66.33 -8.23
C HIS A 204 -6.85 67.52 -8.06
N ILE A 205 -5.60 67.29 -7.66
CA ILE A 205 -4.58 68.34 -7.51
C ILE A 205 -4.38 69.04 -8.86
N ALA A 206 -4.19 68.29 -9.96
CA ALA A 206 -4.01 68.85 -11.29
C ALA A 206 -5.21 69.70 -11.76
N ASN A 207 -6.44 69.27 -11.46
CA ASN A 207 -7.64 70.04 -11.78
C ASN A 207 -7.70 71.36 -10.99
N ILE A 208 -7.40 71.32 -9.69
CA ILE A 208 -7.38 72.51 -8.83
C ILE A 208 -6.26 73.48 -9.25
N GLU A 209 -5.10 72.97 -9.66
CA GLU A 209 -4.02 73.77 -10.23
C GLU A 209 -4.42 74.43 -11.56
N SER A 210 -5.14 73.72 -12.42
CA SER A 210 -5.70 74.29 -13.66
C SER A 210 -6.74 75.38 -13.37
N GLN A 211 -7.61 75.20 -12.36
CA GLN A 211 -8.58 76.21 -11.95
C GLN A 211 -7.87 77.46 -11.42
N LYS A 212 -6.84 77.29 -10.59
CA LYS A 212 -6.00 78.38 -10.10
C LYS A 212 -5.36 79.18 -11.25
N ALA A 213 -4.88 78.50 -12.30
CA ALA A 213 -4.28 79.15 -13.46
C ALA A 213 -5.26 80.01 -14.29
N SER A 214 -6.56 79.76 -14.17
CA SER A 214 -7.62 80.47 -14.90
C SER A 214 -8.20 81.69 -14.17
N ILE A 215 -7.77 81.98 -12.94
CA ILE A 215 -8.28 83.10 -12.13
C ILE A 215 -7.56 84.41 -12.51
N GLN A 216 -8.32 85.49 -12.71
CA GLN A 216 -7.78 86.83 -12.97
C GLN A 216 -7.01 87.38 -11.77
N ALA A 217 -5.93 88.14 -12.03
CA ALA A 217 -4.91 88.58 -11.07
C ALA A 217 -5.35 89.50 -9.89
N GLY A 218 -6.66 89.62 -9.61
CA GLY A 218 -7.21 90.45 -8.53
C GLY A 218 -7.95 89.68 -7.41
N ASP A 219 -8.31 88.41 -7.60
CA ASP A 219 -9.12 87.66 -6.62
C ASP A 219 -8.25 86.88 -5.60
N LEU A 220 -7.53 87.66 -4.77
CA LEU A 220 -6.62 87.17 -3.73
C LEU A 220 -7.26 86.19 -2.75
N MET A 221 -8.56 86.33 -2.49
CA MET A 221 -9.28 85.49 -1.53
C MET A 221 -9.56 84.09 -2.09
N GLN A 222 -9.90 84.01 -3.38
CA GLN A 222 -10.12 82.74 -4.08
C GLN A 222 -8.81 81.98 -4.30
N ILE A 223 -7.73 82.69 -4.63
CA ILE A 223 -6.37 82.11 -4.74
C ILE A 223 -5.91 81.55 -3.39
N LYS A 224 -6.16 82.25 -2.27
CA LYS A 224 -5.82 81.77 -0.92
C LYS A 224 -6.56 80.47 -0.57
N LYS A 225 -7.87 80.40 -0.81
CA LYS A 225 -8.68 79.18 -0.59
C LYS A 225 -8.14 77.98 -1.39
N LEU A 226 -7.77 78.19 -2.65
CA LEU A 226 -7.22 77.11 -3.49
C LEU A 226 -5.85 76.66 -3.02
N ASN A 227 -5.00 77.57 -2.53
CA ASN A 227 -3.71 77.21 -1.94
C ASN A 227 -3.86 76.38 -0.66
N ASP A 228 -4.78 76.76 0.23
CA ASP A 228 -5.06 75.99 1.46
C ASP A 228 -5.57 74.57 1.11
N LEU A 229 -6.41 74.45 0.07
CA LEU A 229 -6.90 73.18 -0.42
C LEU A 229 -5.78 72.32 -1.04
N ILE A 230 -4.91 72.91 -1.87
CA ILE A 230 -3.73 72.24 -2.44
C ILE A 230 -2.80 71.76 -1.33
N SER A 231 -2.57 72.57 -0.30
CA SER A 231 -1.72 72.18 0.84
C SER A 231 -2.30 71.01 1.62
N GLY A 232 -3.62 70.98 1.85
CA GLY A 232 -4.30 69.84 2.48
C GLY A 232 -4.19 68.56 1.65
N LEU A 233 -4.42 68.65 0.34
CA LEU A 233 -4.29 67.52 -0.59
C LEU A 233 -2.84 67.05 -0.75
N ALA A 234 -1.86 67.95 -0.68
CA ALA A 234 -0.44 67.61 -0.69
C ALA A 234 -0.03 66.81 0.55
N GLN A 235 -0.59 67.15 1.72
CA GLN A 235 -0.37 66.38 2.95
C GLN A 235 -1.01 64.99 2.86
N GLU A 236 -2.23 64.88 2.32
CA GLU A 236 -2.89 63.60 2.07
C GLU A 236 -2.11 62.74 1.05
N LYS A 237 -1.52 63.37 0.04
CA LYS A 237 -0.65 62.70 -0.94
C LYS A 237 0.58 62.09 -0.26
N LEU A 238 1.27 62.84 0.61
CA LEU A 238 2.43 62.34 1.35
C LEU A 238 2.07 61.16 2.26
N ASP A 239 0.92 61.22 2.93
CA ASP A 239 0.41 60.11 3.73
C ASP A 239 0.12 58.86 2.88
N LEU A 240 -0.55 59.02 1.72
CA LEU A 240 -0.80 57.93 0.79
C LEU A 240 0.49 57.35 0.18
N GLU A 241 1.50 58.17 -0.12
CA GLU A 241 2.81 57.73 -0.59
C GLU A 241 3.53 56.90 0.48
N SER A 242 3.48 57.33 1.74
CA SER A 242 4.02 56.57 2.88
C SER A 242 3.32 55.23 3.06
N LYS A 243 1.97 55.21 3.02
CA LYS A 243 1.16 53.99 3.09
C LYS A 243 1.43 53.04 1.93
N LEU A 244 1.60 53.57 0.71
CA LEU A 244 1.98 52.79 -0.47
C LEU A 244 3.39 52.17 -0.32
N ALA A 245 4.35 52.94 0.20
CA ALA A 245 5.70 52.45 0.46
C ALA A 245 5.74 51.37 1.55
N ALA A 246 4.90 51.49 2.59
CA ALA A 246 4.73 50.46 3.60
C ALA A 246 4.07 49.19 3.01
N ALA A 247 3.01 49.34 2.21
CA ALA A 247 2.35 48.22 1.53
C ALA A 247 3.31 47.46 0.59
N ARG A 248 4.17 48.17 -0.15
CA ARG A 248 5.21 47.54 -0.99
C ARG A 248 6.25 46.76 -0.18
N ARG A 249 6.69 47.30 0.97
CA ARG A 249 7.62 46.58 1.87
C ARG A 249 6.97 45.31 2.42
N ASN A 250 5.71 45.41 2.85
CA ASN A 250 4.94 44.27 3.33
C ASN A 250 4.72 43.23 2.23
N GLU A 251 4.46 43.65 0.98
CA GLU A 251 4.32 42.76 -0.18
C GLU A 251 5.59 41.96 -0.41
N ASN A 252 6.75 42.63 -0.42
CA ASN A 252 8.05 41.99 -0.59
C ASN A 252 8.35 40.98 0.54
N GLN A 253 8.12 41.36 1.80
CA GLN A 253 8.34 40.47 2.95
C GLN A 253 7.40 39.25 2.93
N ALA A 254 6.11 39.47 2.65
CA ALA A 254 5.13 38.39 2.58
C ALA A 254 5.43 37.44 1.41
N THR A 255 5.86 37.99 0.27
CA THR A 255 6.25 37.19 -0.91
C THR A 255 7.50 36.36 -0.63
N GLN A 256 8.53 36.94 0.02
CA GLN A 256 9.73 36.19 0.40
C GLN A 256 9.42 35.05 1.40
N ALA A 257 8.56 35.32 2.39
CA ALA A 257 8.12 34.30 3.34
C ALA A 257 7.36 33.16 2.63
N LEU A 258 6.49 33.51 1.68
CA LEU A 258 5.76 32.52 0.87
C LEU A 258 6.71 31.66 0.03
N ILE A 259 7.72 32.26 -0.62
CA ILE A 259 8.73 31.52 -1.39
C ILE A 259 9.45 30.49 -0.50
N GLN A 260 9.89 30.88 0.70
CA GLN A 260 10.55 29.95 1.63
C GLN A 260 9.64 28.81 2.09
N LEU A 261 8.34 29.09 2.29
CA LEU A 261 7.36 28.06 2.63
C LEU A 261 7.11 27.12 1.45
N ASP A 262 7.03 27.65 0.23
CA ASP A 262 6.85 26.85 -0.98
C ASP A 262 8.07 25.95 -1.26
N GLU A 263 9.29 26.43 -1.02
CA GLU A 263 10.50 25.60 -1.10
C GLU A 263 10.46 24.44 -0.10
N LYS A 264 10.12 24.72 1.17
CA LYS A 264 9.96 23.68 2.20
C LYS A 264 8.87 22.68 1.85
N LYS A 265 7.74 23.18 1.33
CA LYS A 265 6.61 22.38 0.89
C LYS A 265 7.04 21.40 -0.20
N VAL A 266 7.69 21.87 -1.26
CA VAL A 266 8.15 21.03 -2.37
C VAL A 266 9.09 19.92 -1.89
N VAL A 267 10.01 20.23 -0.98
CA VAL A 267 10.92 19.22 -0.41
C VAL A 267 10.15 18.14 0.37
N LEU A 268 9.19 18.54 1.21
CA LEU A 268 8.40 17.62 2.03
C LEU A 268 7.41 16.80 1.18
N GLU A 269 6.76 17.41 0.20
CA GLU A 269 5.88 16.74 -0.76
C GLU A 269 6.66 15.69 -1.55
N LYS A 270 7.85 16.05 -2.06
CA LYS A 270 8.73 15.11 -2.75
C LYS A 270 9.13 13.95 -1.84
N ALA A 271 9.57 14.23 -0.61
CA ALA A 271 9.96 13.18 0.33
C ALA A 271 8.80 12.22 0.65
N ASN A 272 7.57 12.72 0.75
CA ASN A 272 6.38 11.88 0.91
C ASN A 272 6.06 11.07 -0.34
N PHE A 273 6.11 11.68 -1.51
CA PHE A 273 5.86 11.00 -2.78
C PHE A 273 6.88 9.89 -3.04
N ASP A 274 8.16 10.15 -2.76
CA ASP A 274 9.22 9.15 -2.85
C ASP A 274 8.95 7.96 -1.92
N LYS A 275 8.40 8.22 -0.71
CA LYS A 275 7.98 7.16 0.23
C LYS A 275 6.76 6.38 -0.26
N MET A 276 5.71 7.04 -0.76
CA MET A 276 4.56 6.37 -1.38
C MET A 276 5.01 5.40 -2.48
N TYR A 277 5.98 5.81 -3.29
CA TYR A 277 6.55 4.96 -4.32
C TYR A 277 7.43 3.84 -3.74
N GLN A 278 8.25 4.11 -2.71
CA GLN A 278 8.98 3.04 -2.03
C GLN A 278 8.04 2.00 -1.40
N TRP A 279 6.91 2.42 -0.87
CA TRP A 279 5.91 1.52 -0.31
C TRP A 279 5.46 0.50 -1.38
N LEU A 280 5.11 0.96 -2.59
CA LEU A 280 4.73 0.07 -3.69
C LEU A 280 5.85 -0.95 -3.99
N LYS A 281 7.11 -0.49 -4.00
CA LYS A 281 8.27 -1.34 -4.29
C LYS A 281 8.53 -2.42 -3.25
N ILE A 282 8.30 -2.12 -1.98
CA ILE A 282 8.55 -3.03 -0.85
C ILE A 282 7.42 -4.05 -0.71
N HIS A 283 6.19 -3.64 -1.04
CA HIS A 283 4.99 -4.49 -0.89
C HIS A 283 4.67 -5.32 -2.14
N GLN A 284 5.51 -5.26 -3.18
CA GLN A 284 5.42 -6.19 -4.29
C GLN A 284 5.84 -7.60 -3.86
N ASN A 285 4.90 -8.53 -3.96
CA ASN A 285 5.12 -9.92 -3.65
C ASN A 285 6.18 -10.50 -4.61
N ASN A 286 7.24 -11.09 -4.06
CA ASN A 286 8.34 -11.61 -4.86
C ASN A 286 8.00 -12.88 -5.65
N ARG A 287 6.97 -13.64 -5.24
CA ARG A 287 6.52 -14.86 -5.90
C ARG A 287 5.59 -14.54 -7.08
N THR A 288 4.57 -13.72 -6.84
CA THR A 288 3.51 -13.45 -7.82
C THR A 288 3.75 -12.16 -8.61
N GLY A 289 4.57 -11.25 -8.11
CA GLY A 289 4.74 -9.91 -8.69
C GLY A 289 3.62 -8.92 -8.34
N LEU A 290 2.62 -9.34 -7.56
CA LEU A 290 1.40 -8.56 -7.29
C LEU A 290 1.55 -7.64 -6.07
N VAL A 291 0.69 -6.62 -5.99
CA VAL A 291 0.61 -5.65 -4.88
C VAL A 291 -0.85 -5.49 -4.47
N SER A 292 -1.12 -5.48 -3.17
CA SER A 292 -2.49 -5.30 -2.63
C SER A 292 -3.06 -3.93 -2.99
N SER A 293 -4.33 -3.90 -3.37
CA SER A 293 -5.04 -2.68 -3.77
C SER A 293 -5.49 -1.82 -2.59
N PHE A 294 -6.13 -2.45 -1.59
CA PHE A 294 -6.77 -1.76 -0.47
C PHE A 294 -6.24 -2.30 0.86
N GLU A 295 -5.11 -1.79 1.31
CA GLU A 295 -4.50 -2.25 2.55
C GLU A 295 -5.32 -1.88 3.80
N GLY A 296 -6.05 -0.76 3.76
CA GLY A 296 -6.87 -0.30 4.88
C GLY A 296 -8.18 -1.07 5.03
N ASP A 297 -8.63 -1.81 4.01
CA ASP A 297 -9.88 -2.56 4.02
C ASP A 297 -9.65 -4.05 4.33
N GLN A 298 -10.06 -4.48 5.51
CA GLN A 298 -9.87 -5.85 5.96
C GLN A 298 -10.74 -6.87 5.21
N GLU A 299 -11.85 -6.45 4.58
CA GLU A 299 -12.78 -7.37 3.89
C GLU A 299 -12.23 -7.86 2.56
N ILE A 300 -11.38 -7.04 1.93
CA ILE A 300 -10.69 -7.32 0.67
C ILE A 300 -9.17 -7.30 0.89
N ALA A 301 -8.74 -7.61 2.11
CA ALA A 301 -7.32 -7.70 2.45
C ALA A 301 -6.62 -8.70 1.53
N ASN A 302 -5.41 -8.36 1.08
CA ASN A 302 -4.58 -9.19 0.20
C ASN A 302 -5.20 -9.41 -1.20
N TRP A 303 -6.25 -8.68 -1.58
CA TRP A 303 -6.75 -8.63 -2.95
C TRP A 303 -5.96 -7.61 -3.76
N CYS A 304 -5.77 -7.91 -5.04
CA CYS A 304 -5.29 -6.97 -6.04
C CYS A 304 -6.25 -6.98 -7.23
N PHE A 305 -6.69 -5.80 -7.63
CA PHE A 305 -7.60 -5.63 -8.76
C PHE A 305 -6.81 -5.44 -10.06
N THR A 306 -7.31 -6.00 -11.15
CA THR A 306 -6.68 -5.92 -12.47
C THR A 306 -6.48 -4.47 -12.93
N TYR A 307 -7.44 -3.59 -12.63
CA TYR A 307 -7.34 -2.15 -12.92
C TYR A 307 -6.17 -1.50 -12.15
N ASP A 308 -6.08 -1.72 -10.85
CA ASP A 308 -5.03 -1.13 -10.01
C ASP A 308 -3.64 -1.63 -10.40
N LEU A 309 -3.52 -2.91 -10.73
CA LEU A 309 -2.27 -3.48 -11.24
C LEU A 309 -1.88 -2.88 -12.59
N ALA A 310 -2.84 -2.58 -13.46
CA ALA A 310 -2.58 -1.89 -14.72
C ALA A 310 -2.10 -0.45 -14.51
N LEU A 311 -2.68 0.28 -13.56
CA LEU A 311 -2.18 1.60 -13.15
C LEU A 311 -0.77 1.50 -12.54
N LEU A 312 -0.51 0.47 -11.74
CA LEU A 312 0.78 0.25 -11.12
C LEU A 312 1.88 -0.08 -12.14
N VAL A 313 1.58 -0.86 -13.19
CA VAL A 313 2.49 -1.09 -14.32
C VAL A 313 2.88 0.25 -14.97
N GLN A 314 1.90 1.14 -15.20
CA GLN A 314 2.17 2.47 -15.75
C GLN A 314 3.03 3.31 -14.79
N ALA A 315 2.73 3.28 -13.49
CA ALA A 315 3.52 3.97 -12.48
C ALA A 315 4.98 3.47 -12.50
N TYR A 316 5.21 2.16 -12.39
CA TYR A 316 6.56 1.59 -12.48
C TYR A 316 7.28 1.97 -13.77
N ALA A 317 6.60 1.94 -14.91
CA ALA A 317 7.18 2.34 -16.19
C ALA A 317 7.57 3.83 -16.21
N LYS A 318 6.75 4.73 -15.63
CA LYS A 318 7.08 6.17 -15.52
C LYS A 318 8.29 6.44 -14.62
N PHE A 319 8.49 5.61 -13.61
CA PHE A 319 9.68 5.65 -12.76
C PHE A 319 10.87 4.86 -13.31
N SER A 320 10.74 4.29 -14.52
CA SER A 320 11.76 3.43 -15.14
C SER A 320 12.12 2.18 -14.32
N ASP A 321 11.24 1.73 -13.42
CA ASP A 321 11.39 0.47 -12.66
C ASP A 321 10.76 -0.68 -13.45
N PHE A 322 11.34 -0.92 -14.63
CA PHE A 322 10.78 -1.84 -15.63
C PHE A 322 10.75 -3.29 -15.16
N ASP A 323 11.67 -3.69 -14.27
CA ASP A 323 11.69 -5.05 -13.72
C ASP A 323 10.45 -5.33 -12.85
N ARG A 324 9.98 -4.35 -12.07
CA ARG A 324 8.75 -4.50 -11.29
C ARG A 324 7.50 -4.49 -12.14
N ALA A 325 7.44 -3.63 -13.15
CA ALA A 325 6.38 -3.65 -14.15
C ALA A 325 6.32 -5.03 -14.83
N LYS A 326 7.48 -5.56 -15.21
CA LYS A 326 7.63 -6.87 -15.85
C LYS A 326 7.01 -7.99 -15.03
N LYS A 327 7.27 -8.04 -13.72
CA LYS A 327 6.70 -9.08 -12.84
C LYS A 327 5.17 -9.12 -12.87
N ILE A 328 4.51 -7.96 -12.88
CA ILE A 328 3.04 -7.90 -13.00
C ILE A 328 2.60 -8.39 -14.37
N LEU A 329 3.28 -7.97 -15.43
CA LEU A 329 2.95 -8.40 -16.80
C LEU A 329 3.22 -9.90 -17.03
N ASP A 330 4.27 -10.46 -16.43
CA ASP A 330 4.58 -11.88 -16.45
C ASP A 330 3.47 -12.69 -15.78
N PHE A 331 2.94 -12.22 -14.64
CA PHE A 331 1.76 -12.83 -14.02
C PHE A 331 0.59 -12.89 -15.01
N PHE A 332 0.22 -11.79 -15.66
CA PHE A 332 -0.88 -11.80 -16.64
C PHE A 332 -0.57 -12.62 -17.89
N ALA A 333 0.69 -12.69 -18.31
CA ALA A 333 1.12 -13.44 -19.47
C ALA A 333 1.08 -14.96 -19.23
N TYR A 334 1.46 -15.42 -18.04
CA TYR A 334 1.78 -16.83 -17.79
C TYR A 334 0.97 -17.50 -16.68
N ASP A 335 0.56 -16.76 -15.63
CA ASP A 335 0.04 -17.35 -14.39
C ASP A 335 -1.44 -17.02 -14.13
N ALA A 336 -1.90 -15.84 -14.57
CA ALA A 336 -3.24 -15.35 -14.27
C ALA A 336 -4.31 -16.24 -14.91
N LYS A 337 -5.26 -16.70 -14.10
CA LYS A 337 -6.41 -17.45 -14.60
C LYS A 337 -7.25 -16.57 -15.53
N ARG A 338 -7.64 -17.16 -16.68
CA ARG A 338 -8.55 -16.55 -17.64
C ARG A 338 -9.79 -17.41 -17.84
N GLU A 339 -10.89 -16.78 -18.22
CA GLU A 339 -12.12 -17.45 -18.65
C GLU A 339 -12.54 -16.94 -20.03
N ASN A 340 -12.58 -17.83 -21.03
CA ASN A 340 -12.94 -17.48 -22.41
C ASN A 340 -12.17 -16.27 -22.99
N GLY A 341 -10.88 -16.15 -22.66
CA GLY A 341 -10.03 -15.04 -23.13
C GLY A 341 -10.09 -13.77 -22.29
N TRP A 342 -10.87 -13.76 -21.21
CA TRP A 342 -11.00 -12.64 -20.27
C TRP A 342 -10.15 -12.84 -19.02
N PHE A 343 -9.54 -11.77 -18.56
CA PHE A 343 -9.02 -11.70 -17.19
C PHE A 343 -10.14 -11.41 -16.20
N LEU A 344 -10.02 -12.02 -15.03
CA LEU A 344 -10.90 -11.82 -13.89
C LEU A 344 -10.59 -10.48 -13.18
N ASN A 345 -11.54 -10.00 -12.38
CA ASN A 345 -11.47 -8.66 -11.80
C ASN A 345 -10.39 -8.52 -10.72
N ALA A 346 -10.20 -9.56 -9.90
CA ALA A 346 -9.25 -9.53 -8.80
C ALA A 346 -8.59 -10.89 -8.52
N TYR A 347 -7.40 -10.84 -7.94
CA TYR A 347 -6.59 -12.00 -7.53
C TYR A 347 -6.04 -11.81 -6.12
N TYR A 348 -5.72 -12.91 -5.45
CA TYR A 348 -4.98 -12.90 -4.20
C TYR A 348 -3.50 -12.63 -4.45
N VAL A 349 -2.91 -11.69 -3.70
CA VAL A 349 -1.53 -11.25 -3.89
C VAL A 349 -0.52 -12.33 -3.51
N ASP A 350 -0.83 -13.16 -2.52
CA ASP A 350 0.07 -14.18 -2.03
C ASP A 350 0.30 -15.29 -3.06
N ASP A 351 -0.75 -15.85 -3.65
CA ASP A 351 -0.69 -17.02 -4.54
C ASP A 351 -1.16 -16.80 -5.98
N GLY A 352 -1.77 -15.65 -6.30
CA GLY A 352 -2.29 -15.34 -7.63
C GLY A 352 -3.61 -16.03 -7.97
N ALA A 353 -4.26 -16.71 -7.02
CA ALA A 353 -5.56 -17.32 -7.23
C ALA A 353 -6.65 -16.26 -7.45
N PRO A 354 -7.71 -16.55 -8.23
CA PRO A 354 -8.83 -15.62 -8.39
C PRO A 354 -9.49 -15.28 -7.06
N ALA A 355 -9.68 -13.99 -6.81
CA ALA A 355 -10.42 -13.46 -5.67
C ALA A 355 -11.83 -12.99 -6.07
N GLU A 356 -11.98 -12.45 -7.28
CA GLU A 356 -13.26 -12.06 -7.84
C GLU A 356 -13.38 -12.50 -9.30
N PHE A 357 -14.42 -13.27 -9.61
CA PHE A 357 -14.62 -13.93 -10.90
C PHE A 357 -15.37 -13.08 -11.93
N VAL A 358 -15.63 -11.81 -11.62
CA VAL A 358 -16.32 -10.91 -12.56
C VAL A 358 -15.39 -10.57 -13.72
N MET A 359 -15.91 -10.57 -14.95
CA MET A 359 -15.17 -10.23 -16.16
C MET A 359 -15.65 -8.87 -16.66
N HIS A 360 -14.86 -7.83 -16.42
CA HIS A 360 -15.16 -6.47 -16.84
C HIS A 360 -14.27 -6.00 -17.99
N SER A 361 -14.86 -5.25 -18.93
CA SER A 361 -14.15 -4.67 -20.07
C SER A 361 -13.12 -3.63 -19.64
N GLY A 362 -13.47 -2.73 -18.72
CA GLY A 362 -12.56 -1.67 -18.22
C GLY A 362 -11.21 -2.21 -17.73
N PRO A 363 -11.15 -3.07 -16.71
CA PRO A 363 -9.88 -3.62 -16.21
C PRO A 363 -9.05 -4.34 -17.28
N ASN A 364 -9.69 -5.09 -18.18
CA ASN A 364 -9.01 -5.77 -19.28
C ASN A 364 -8.41 -4.76 -20.29
N LEU A 365 -9.16 -3.71 -20.64
CA LEU A 365 -8.70 -2.64 -21.53
C LEU A 365 -7.57 -1.82 -20.90
N TRP A 366 -7.65 -1.51 -19.61
CA TRP A 366 -6.59 -0.84 -18.86
C TRP A 366 -5.31 -1.66 -18.78
N LEU A 367 -5.40 -2.99 -18.63
CA LEU A 367 -4.24 -3.88 -18.74
C LEU A 367 -3.62 -3.79 -20.15
N GLY A 368 -4.44 -3.77 -21.19
CA GLY A 368 -4.00 -3.51 -22.56
C GLY A 368 -3.26 -2.17 -22.70
N LEU A 369 -3.83 -1.08 -22.19
CA LEU A 369 -3.20 0.24 -22.18
C LEU A 369 -1.85 0.23 -21.45
N ALA A 370 -1.78 -0.44 -20.30
CA ALA A 370 -0.56 -0.55 -19.51
C ALA A 370 0.55 -1.30 -20.26
N ILE A 371 0.22 -2.41 -20.92
CA ILE A 371 1.14 -3.15 -21.79
C ILE A 371 1.66 -2.24 -22.90
N MET A 372 0.77 -1.51 -23.60
CA MET A 372 1.19 -0.63 -24.69
C MET A 372 2.10 0.50 -24.21
N GLN A 373 1.84 1.07 -23.03
CA GLN A 373 2.72 2.09 -22.45
C GLN A 373 4.08 1.52 -22.04
N TYR A 374 4.10 0.33 -21.42
CA TYR A 374 5.34 -0.36 -21.08
C TYR A 374 6.18 -0.58 -22.34
N MET A 375 5.62 -1.20 -23.38
CA MET A 375 6.31 -1.48 -24.63
C MET A 375 6.80 -0.19 -25.32
N TYR A 376 6.02 0.89 -25.25
CA TYR A 376 6.43 2.17 -25.81
C TYR A 376 7.67 2.75 -25.12
N LEU A 377 7.75 2.64 -23.80
CA LEU A 377 8.85 3.18 -22.99
C LEU A 377 10.09 2.29 -23.00
N THR A 378 9.94 0.97 -22.95
CA THR A 378 11.06 0.01 -22.88
C THR A 378 11.55 -0.47 -24.23
N LYS A 379 10.70 -0.35 -25.27
CA LYS A 379 10.85 -1.02 -26.58
C LYS A 379 10.81 -2.54 -26.54
N ASP A 380 10.56 -3.14 -25.37
CA ASP A 380 10.35 -4.58 -25.23
C ASP A 380 9.01 -4.97 -25.86
N GLN A 381 9.03 -5.93 -26.79
CA GLN A 381 7.84 -6.42 -27.50
C GLN A 381 7.31 -7.74 -26.94
N SER A 382 7.88 -8.27 -25.85
CA SER A 382 7.54 -9.58 -25.29
C SER A 382 6.06 -9.73 -24.94
N TYR A 383 5.37 -8.62 -24.64
CA TYR A 383 3.95 -8.60 -24.29
C TYR A 383 3.01 -8.22 -25.44
N LEU A 384 3.51 -8.05 -26.67
CA LEU A 384 2.65 -7.69 -27.81
C LEU A 384 1.54 -8.73 -28.01
N GLY A 385 1.87 -10.02 -28.00
CA GLY A 385 0.87 -11.08 -28.17
C GLY A 385 -0.20 -11.08 -27.08
N LEU A 386 0.15 -10.66 -25.85
CA LEU A 386 -0.81 -10.49 -24.77
C LEU A 386 -1.78 -9.33 -25.06
N ALA A 387 -1.25 -8.18 -25.48
CA ALA A 387 -2.08 -7.03 -25.86
C ALA A 387 -2.98 -7.37 -27.06
N GLU A 388 -2.47 -8.06 -28.08
CA GLU A 388 -3.26 -8.49 -29.23
C GLU A 388 -4.40 -9.44 -28.82
N SER A 389 -4.13 -10.38 -27.90
CA SER A 389 -5.16 -11.27 -27.35
C SER A 389 -6.26 -10.52 -26.60
N ILE A 390 -5.91 -9.52 -25.78
CA ILE A 390 -6.91 -8.66 -25.11
C ILE A 390 -7.75 -7.93 -26.17
N ALA A 391 -7.09 -7.36 -27.18
CA ALA A 391 -7.77 -6.61 -28.24
C ALA A 391 -8.73 -7.49 -29.05
N GLU A 392 -8.34 -8.73 -29.39
CA GLU A 392 -9.20 -9.70 -30.06
C GLU A 392 -10.45 -10.01 -29.22
N THR A 393 -10.30 -10.24 -27.92
CA THR A 393 -11.44 -10.45 -27.00
C THR A 393 -12.39 -9.25 -27.01
N MET A 394 -11.86 -8.02 -26.96
CA MET A 394 -12.68 -6.79 -26.97
C MET A 394 -13.35 -6.53 -28.32
N ILE A 395 -12.67 -6.80 -29.43
CA ILE A 395 -13.24 -6.68 -30.78
C ILE A 395 -14.35 -7.70 -30.98
N ASN A 396 -14.17 -8.94 -30.52
CA ASN A 396 -15.22 -9.95 -30.55
C ASN A 396 -16.45 -9.55 -29.74
N LEU A 397 -16.27 -8.85 -28.61
CA LEU A 397 -17.39 -8.28 -27.86
C LEU A 397 -18.03 -7.10 -28.59
N GLN A 398 -17.21 -6.23 -29.20
CA GLN A 398 -17.66 -5.08 -29.96
C GLN A 398 -18.54 -5.50 -31.16
N ASP A 399 -18.15 -6.56 -31.86
CA ASP A 399 -18.85 -7.08 -33.05
C ASP A 399 -20.20 -7.75 -32.72
N GLN A 400 -20.51 -7.99 -31.45
CA GLN A 400 -21.81 -8.49 -31.00
C GLN A 400 -22.85 -7.37 -30.85
N ASP A 401 -22.43 -6.11 -30.69
CA ASP A 401 -23.35 -4.97 -30.65
C ASP A 401 -23.60 -4.45 -32.08
N PRO A 402 -24.86 -4.32 -32.53
CA PRO A 402 -25.16 -3.69 -33.81
C PRO A 402 -24.64 -2.25 -33.94
N GLY A 403 -24.48 -1.54 -32.81
CA GLY A 403 -23.85 -0.22 -32.75
C GLY A 403 -22.32 -0.23 -32.70
N ALA A 404 -21.70 -1.40 -32.57
CA ALA A 404 -20.28 -1.60 -32.36
C ALA A 404 -19.72 -0.94 -31.08
N GLY A 405 -20.52 -0.89 -30.02
CA GLY A 405 -20.10 -0.49 -28.68
C GLY A 405 -19.54 -1.64 -27.86
N ILE A 406 -18.77 -1.31 -26.83
CA ILE A 406 -18.24 -2.28 -25.88
C ILE A 406 -19.08 -2.28 -24.63
N ARG A 407 -19.67 -3.45 -24.34
CA ARG A 407 -20.47 -3.70 -23.13
C ARG A 407 -19.58 -3.74 -21.89
N GLY A 408 -20.19 -3.67 -20.71
CA GLY A 408 -19.52 -3.75 -19.42
C GLY A 408 -18.69 -5.02 -19.18
N GLY A 409 -18.98 -6.07 -19.93
CA GLY A 409 -18.39 -7.41 -19.87
C GLY A 409 -19.19 -8.37 -20.75
N PRO A 410 -18.82 -9.65 -20.84
CA PRO A 410 -19.45 -10.61 -21.74
C PRO A 410 -20.88 -10.99 -21.33
N THR A 411 -21.24 -10.85 -20.05
CA THR A 411 -22.51 -11.30 -19.47
C THR A 411 -23.46 -10.16 -19.08
N VAL A 412 -23.12 -8.91 -19.42
CA VAL A 412 -23.91 -7.73 -19.07
C VAL A 412 -24.32 -6.96 -20.31
N GLU A 413 -25.48 -6.31 -20.24
CA GLU A 413 -26.06 -5.57 -21.38
C GLU A 413 -25.85 -4.05 -21.32
N TRP A 414 -25.29 -3.55 -20.22
CA TRP A 414 -25.03 -2.12 -20.08
C TRP A 414 -23.73 -1.72 -20.79
N TYR A 415 -23.65 -0.45 -21.17
CA TYR A 415 -22.49 0.16 -21.82
C TYR A 415 -22.03 1.38 -21.03
N SER A 416 -20.72 1.54 -20.86
CA SER A 416 -20.12 2.72 -20.26
C SER A 416 -19.37 3.53 -21.31
N THR A 417 -19.44 4.85 -21.22
CA THR A 417 -18.61 5.77 -21.99
C THR A 417 -17.13 5.54 -21.73
N GLU A 418 -16.77 5.28 -20.46
CA GLU A 418 -15.38 5.03 -20.06
C GLU A 418 -14.78 3.82 -20.77
N HIS A 419 -15.47 2.67 -20.76
CA HIS A 419 -14.98 1.47 -21.46
C HIS A 419 -14.78 1.69 -22.97
N ASN A 420 -15.60 2.53 -23.59
CA ASN A 420 -15.45 2.84 -25.02
C ASN A 420 -14.33 3.86 -25.29
N LEU A 421 -14.06 4.76 -24.33
CA LEU A 421 -12.86 5.61 -24.34
C LEU A 421 -11.58 4.77 -24.15
N ASP A 422 -11.58 3.83 -23.22
CA ASP A 422 -10.46 2.91 -22.96
C ASP A 422 -10.11 2.13 -24.21
N ALA A 423 -11.11 1.56 -24.88
CA ALA A 423 -10.93 0.83 -26.11
C ALA A 423 -10.47 1.69 -27.27
N TYR A 424 -11.03 2.89 -27.41
CA TYR A 424 -10.54 3.84 -28.42
C TYR A 424 -9.05 4.15 -28.22
N ALA A 425 -8.63 4.44 -26.99
CA ALA A 425 -7.22 4.70 -26.68
C ALA A 425 -6.35 3.46 -26.95
N PHE A 426 -6.76 2.30 -26.46
CA PHE A 426 -6.00 1.05 -26.57
C PHE A 426 -5.83 0.61 -28.02
N PHE A 427 -6.90 0.58 -28.79
CA PHE A 427 -6.86 0.19 -30.20
C PHE A 427 -6.03 1.16 -31.05
N ASN A 428 -6.05 2.46 -30.77
CA ASN A 428 -5.18 3.41 -31.46
C ASN A 428 -3.70 3.18 -31.12
N MET A 429 -3.37 2.88 -29.86
CA MET A 429 -2.00 2.55 -29.48
C MET A 429 -1.52 1.28 -30.19
N LEU A 430 -2.35 0.24 -30.23
CA LEU A 430 -2.05 -1.01 -30.94
C LEU A 430 -1.93 -0.81 -32.45
N ALA A 431 -2.84 -0.06 -33.07
CA ALA A 431 -2.77 0.27 -34.49
C ALA A 431 -1.46 0.98 -34.84
N LYS A 432 -1.05 1.95 -34.00
CA LYS A 432 0.21 2.67 -34.19
C LYS A 432 1.44 1.77 -34.02
N ALA A 433 1.40 0.83 -33.07
CA ALA A 433 2.52 -0.06 -32.80
C ALA A 433 2.67 -1.16 -33.86
N THR A 434 1.57 -1.68 -34.40
CA THR A 434 1.56 -2.86 -35.27
C THR A 434 1.34 -2.55 -36.75
N GLY A 435 0.76 -1.39 -37.08
CA GLY A 435 0.31 -1.06 -38.43
C GLY A 435 -0.91 -1.84 -38.93
N LYS A 436 -1.54 -2.68 -38.09
CA LYS A 436 -2.70 -3.50 -38.48
C LYS A 436 -3.97 -2.64 -38.56
N SER A 437 -4.62 -2.67 -39.73
CA SER A 437 -5.83 -1.88 -40.00
C SER A 437 -7.06 -2.30 -39.19
N SER A 438 -7.12 -3.57 -38.75
CA SER A 438 -8.19 -4.07 -37.89
C SER A 438 -8.33 -3.26 -36.59
N TYR A 439 -7.21 -2.87 -35.97
CA TYR A 439 -7.22 -2.06 -34.76
C TYR A 439 -7.66 -0.62 -35.02
N SER A 440 -7.23 -0.01 -36.13
CA SER A 440 -7.75 1.31 -36.54
C SER A 440 -9.26 1.27 -36.79
N ALA A 441 -9.76 0.20 -37.41
CA ALA A 441 -11.18 0.01 -37.64
C ALA A 441 -11.97 -0.16 -36.32
N ALA A 442 -11.44 -0.93 -35.37
CA ALA A 442 -12.04 -1.10 -34.04
C ALA A 442 -12.06 0.21 -33.23
N ALA A 443 -10.97 0.99 -33.28
CA ALA A 443 -10.93 2.33 -32.71
C ALA A 443 -11.97 3.25 -33.34
N GLN A 444 -12.11 3.22 -34.66
CA GLN A 444 -13.09 4.01 -35.39
C GLN A 444 -14.54 3.62 -35.02
N LYS A 445 -14.81 2.32 -34.87
CA LYS A 445 -16.11 1.84 -34.36
C LYS A 445 -16.41 2.41 -32.97
N ALA A 446 -15.45 2.35 -32.04
CA ALA A 446 -15.63 2.84 -30.66
C ALA A 446 -15.93 4.34 -30.60
N ILE A 447 -15.19 5.19 -31.33
CA ILE A 447 -15.44 6.64 -31.34
C ILE A 447 -16.75 7.00 -32.04
N THR A 448 -17.12 6.29 -33.11
CA THR A 448 -18.42 6.46 -33.77
C THR A 448 -19.56 6.09 -32.83
N TRP A 449 -19.41 5.00 -32.07
CA TRP A 449 -20.40 4.62 -31.07
C TRP A 449 -20.56 5.69 -29.98
N MET A 450 -19.47 6.27 -29.48
CA MET A 450 -19.53 7.35 -28.47
C MET A 450 -20.25 8.59 -29.01
N VAL A 451 -19.92 9.03 -30.22
CA VAL A 451 -20.61 10.17 -30.88
C VAL A 451 -22.11 9.92 -31.01
N ASN A 452 -22.53 8.70 -31.30
CA ASN A 452 -23.94 8.38 -31.51
C ASN A 452 -24.72 8.19 -30.21
N ASN A 453 -24.07 7.80 -29.11
CA ASN A 453 -24.78 7.34 -27.90
C ASN A 453 -24.50 8.21 -26.67
N THR A 454 -23.29 8.74 -26.51
CA THR A 454 -22.82 9.31 -25.24
C THR A 454 -22.57 10.81 -25.30
N TYR A 455 -22.27 11.37 -26.47
CA TYR A 455 -22.08 12.80 -26.64
C TYR A 455 -23.40 13.52 -26.93
N GLY A 456 -23.70 14.56 -26.14
CA GLY A 456 -24.94 15.33 -26.17
C GLY A 456 -24.80 16.71 -26.82
N ARG A 457 -25.87 17.51 -26.76
CA ARG A 457 -25.79 18.97 -27.01
C ARG A 457 -25.12 19.66 -25.80
N GLN A 458 -24.81 20.95 -25.93
CA GLN A 458 -24.00 21.74 -24.99
C GLN A 458 -24.39 21.63 -23.50
N ASP A 459 -25.63 21.22 -23.19
CA ASP A 459 -26.20 21.09 -21.85
C ASP A 459 -25.76 19.83 -21.09
N LEU A 460 -25.35 18.76 -21.78
CA LEU A 460 -24.77 17.57 -21.17
C LEU A 460 -23.70 17.02 -22.13
N PRO A 461 -22.45 17.51 -22.06
CA PRO A 461 -21.41 17.20 -23.04
C PRO A 461 -21.11 15.71 -23.13
N VAL A 462 -21.15 15.00 -22.00
CA VAL A 462 -20.81 13.57 -21.91
C VAL A 462 -21.78 12.85 -20.96
N LYS A 463 -22.42 11.80 -21.46
CA LYS A 463 -23.24 10.87 -20.65
C LYS A 463 -22.37 9.77 -20.07
N ARG A 464 -22.77 9.16 -18.94
CA ARG A 464 -22.06 7.99 -18.38
C ARG A 464 -22.12 6.75 -19.27
N GLY A 465 -23.19 6.58 -20.06
CA GLY A 465 -23.31 5.43 -20.94
C GLY A 465 -24.51 5.49 -21.90
N LYS A 466 -24.69 4.44 -22.71
CA LYS A 466 -25.83 4.33 -23.64
C LYS A 466 -27.12 4.18 -22.85
N GLY A 467 -28.03 5.14 -23.01
CA GLY A 467 -29.27 5.21 -22.24
C GLY A 467 -29.11 5.65 -20.78
N ASP A 468 -27.92 6.13 -20.41
CA ASP A 468 -27.61 6.54 -19.04
C ASP A 468 -27.03 7.96 -19.01
N SER A 469 -27.89 8.93 -18.70
CA SER A 469 -27.54 10.35 -18.60
C SER A 469 -26.96 10.76 -17.24
N THR A 470 -26.64 9.80 -16.36
CA THR A 470 -25.95 10.10 -15.10
C THR A 470 -24.63 10.81 -15.41
N ILE A 471 -24.27 11.80 -14.60
CA ILE A 471 -22.98 12.49 -14.71
C ILE A 471 -21.97 11.69 -13.89
N ALA A 472 -20.90 11.24 -14.53
CA ALA A 472 -19.76 10.59 -13.90
C ALA A 472 -18.50 11.39 -14.25
N THR A 473 -17.82 11.91 -13.22
CA THR A 473 -16.75 12.91 -13.37
C THR A 473 -15.56 12.40 -14.18
N ASP A 474 -15.23 11.12 -14.05
CA ASP A 474 -14.16 10.41 -14.78
C ASP A 474 -14.33 10.53 -16.31
N THR A 475 -15.54 10.34 -16.82
CA THR A 475 -15.81 10.35 -18.27
C THR A 475 -15.44 11.68 -18.94
N TYR A 476 -15.47 12.79 -18.19
CA TYR A 476 -15.08 14.11 -18.68
C TYR A 476 -13.56 14.24 -18.75
N ALA A 477 -12.86 13.93 -17.67
CA ALA A 477 -11.39 13.96 -17.63
C ALA A 477 -10.79 12.99 -18.65
N TRP A 478 -11.35 11.78 -18.72
CA TRP A 478 -10.89 10.73 -19.59
C TRP A 478 -11.21 10.99 -21.06
N SER A 479 -12.30 11.69 -21.39
CA SER A 479 -12.54 12.15 -22.77
C SER A 479 -11.40 13.04 -23.28
N ILE A 480 -10.88 13.95 -22.44
CA ILE A 480 -9.73 14.78 -22.79
C ILE A 480 -8.48 13.93 -23.01
N ALA A 481 -8.20 12.98 -22.11
CA ALA A 481 -6.97 12.19 -22.13
C ALA A 481 -6.95 11.09 -23.22
N ALA A 482 -8.05 10.36 -23.41
CA ALA A 482 -8.15 9.27 -24.36
C ALA A 482 -8.32 9.74 -25.81
N VAL A 483 -9.12 10.79 -26.04
CA VAL A 483 -9.43 11.29 -27.40
C VAL A 483 -8.47 12.38 -27.83
N GLY A 484 -8.11 13.28 -26.92
CA GLY A 484 -7.29 14.46 -27.19
C GLY A 484 -8.12 15.65 -27.68
N PRO A 485 -7.76 16.88 -27.27
CA PRO A 485 -8.55 18.08 -27.55
C PRO A 485 -8.65 18.42 -29.04
N GLU A 486 -7.61 18.16 -29.85
CA GLU A 486 -7.69 18.34 -31.30
C GLU A 486 -8.80 17.46 -31.91
N LYS A 487 -8.82 16.17 -31.55
CA LYS A 487 -9.76 15.22 -32.12
C LYS A 487 -11.18 15.49 -31.63
N LEU A 488 -11.38 15.85 -30.36
CA LEU A 488 -12.67 16.27 -29.82
C LEU A 488 -13.28 17.42 -30.65
N LEU A 489 -12.48 18.45 -30.97
CA LEU A 489 -12.96 19.55 -31.82
C LEU A 489 -13.38 19.08 -33.22
N THR A 490 -12.65 18.15 -33.84
CA THR A 490 -13.06 17.60 -35.15
C THR A 490 -14.36 16.80 -35.10
N LEU A 491 -14.72 16.29 -33.92
CA LEU A 491 -15.97 15.58 -33.68
C LEU A 491 -17.11 16.53 -33.25
N GLY A 492 -16.88 17.84 -33.27
CA GLY A 492 -17.86 18.84 -32.84
C GLY A 492 -18.01 18.96 -31.32
N MET A 493 -17.07 18.41 -30.55
CA MET A 493 -17.06 18.50 -29.09
C MET A 493 -16.05 19.54 -28.63
N ASP A 494 -16.53 20.52 -27.88
CA ASP A 494 -15.67 21.55 -27.32
C ASP A 494 -15.02 21.05 -26.02
N PRO A 495 -13.70 20.81 -25.99
CA PRO A 495 -13.01 20.34 -24.80
C PRO A 495 -13.05 21.37 -23.66
N ASP A 496 -13.17 22.68 -23.95
CA ASP A 496 -13.36 23.68 -22.90
C ASP A 496 -14.71 23.49 -22.23
N LYS A 497 -15.78 23.26 -23.02
CA LYS A 497 -17.13 23.05 -22.49
C LYS A 497 -17.27 21.76 -21.69
N ILE A 498 -16.57 20.70 -22.07
CA ILE A 498 -16.48 19.46 -21.29
C ILE A 498 -15.91 19.76 -19.90
N LEU A 499 -14.81 20.51 -19.83
CA LEU A 499 -14.15 20.84 -18.56
C LEU A 499 -14.92 21.88 -17.73
N GLU A 500 -15.51 22.89 -18.35
CA GLU A 500 -16.38 23.87 -17.69
C GLU A 500 -17.57 23.16 -17.02
N PHE A 501 -18.22 22.22 -17.74
CA PHE A 501 -19.36 21.48 -17.21
C PHE A 501 -19.01 20.67 -15.95
N VAL A 502 -17.91 19.90 -15.99
CA VAL A 502 -17.52 19.07 -14.84
C VAL A 502 -17.04 19.92 -13.65
N GLU A 503 -16.41 21.07 -13.90
CA GLU A 503 -16.08 22.05 -12.85
C GLU A 503 -17.35 22.58 -12.15
N GLU A 504 -18.36 22.96 -12.92
CA GLU A 504 -19.61 23.52 -12.40
C GLU A 504 -20.46 22.51 -11.63
N ASN A 505 -20.43 21.23 -12.02
CA ASN A 505 -21.33 20.21 -11.48
C ASN A 505 -20.67 19.28 -10.45
N CYS A 506 -19.37 19.02 -10.58
CA CYS A 506 -18.69 17.99 -9.79
C CYS A 506 -17.54 18.54 -8.93
N SER A 507 -17.13 19.81 -9.08
CA SER A 507 -16.17 20.39 -8.14
C SER A 507 -16.84 20.67 -6.81
N VAL A 508 -16.21 20.20 -5.73
CA VAL A 508 -16.70 20.36 -4.36
C VAL A 508 -15.59 20.92 -3.47
N GLU A 509 -15.99 21.66 -2.43
CA GLU A 509 -15.12 22.08 -1.34
C GLU A 509 -15.67 21.53 -0.03
N VAL A 510 -14.82 20.84 0.73
CA VAL A 510 -15.21 20.12 1.95
C VAL A 510 -14.23 20.42 3.09
N ASP A 511 -14.72 20.37 4.32
CA ASP A 511 -13.86 20.41 5.52
C ASP A 511 -13.32 19.00 5.78
N PHE A 512 -12.04 18.77 5.48
CA PHE A 512 -11.39 17.49 5.67
C PHE A 512 -10.70 17.44 7.04
N LYS A 513 -11.11 16.48 7.88
CA LYS A 513 -10.46 16.20 9.15
C LYS A 513 -9.46 15.06 8.98
N ARG A 514 -8.17 15.39 8.99
CA ARG A 514 -7.11 14.37 8.92
C ARG A 514 -7.20 13.43 10.15
N PRO A 515 -7.07 12.10 9.97
CA PRO A 515 -7.01 11.16 11.08
C PRO A 515 -5.94 11.55 12.10
N GLY A 516 -6.31 11.63 13.38
CA GLY A 516 -5.40 12.02 14.46
C GLY A 516 -5.15 13.53 14.60
N SER A 517 -5.67 14.38 13.70
CA SER A 517 -5.59 15.84 13.83
C SER A 517 -6.85 16.40 14.50
N ALA A 518 -6.67 17.35 15.41
CA ALA A 518 -7.78 18.13 15.98
C ALA A 518 -8.32 19.19 15.01
N GLN A 519 -7.55 19.55 13.97
CA GLN A 519 -7.86 20.62 13.03
C GLN A 519 -8.36 20.05 11.70
N SER A 520 -9.41 20.67 11.15
CA SER A 520 -9.87 20.47 9.78
C SER A 520 -9.15 21.42 8.81
N VAL A 521 -9.04 21.00 7.55
CA VAL A 521 -8.52 21.83 6.45
C VAL A 521 -9.57 21.82 5.35
N LYS A 522 -9.87 22.99 4.77
CA LYS A 522 -10.71 23.09 3.58
C LYS A 522 -9.98 22.53 2.37
N ILE A 523 -10.56 21.54 1.72
CA ILE A 523 -10.04 20.90 0.52
C ILE A 523 -11.01 21.12 -0.63
N LYS A 524 -10.49 21.59 -1.75
CA LYS A 524 -11.24 21.67 -3.00
C LYS A 524 -10.77 20.61 -3.98
N GLY A 525 -11.70 19.86 -4.55
CA GLY A 525 -11.40 18.83 -5.53
C GLY A 525 -12.64 18.45 -6.33
N PHE A 526 -12.67 17.19 -6.76
CA PHE A 526 -13.76 16.63 -7.55
C PHE A 526 -14.38 15.43 -6.86
N ASP A 527 -15.71 15.38 -6.93
CA ASP A 527 -16.52 14.26 -6.50
C ASP A 527 -16.70 13.24 -7.64
N PHE A 528 -17.10 12.02 -7.31
CA PHE A 528 -17.43 10.96 -8.27
C PHE A 528 -18.61 11.36 -9.18
N ALA A 529 -19.60 12.04 -8.59
CA ALA A 529 -20.84 12.47 -9.22
C ALA A 529 -21.29 13.84 -8.68
N PRO A 530 -22.28 14.51 -9.31
CA PRO A 530 -22.69 15.85 -8.89
C PRO A 530 -23.24 15.89 -7.47
N GLN A 531 -22.79 16.87 -6.70
CA GLN A 531 -23.19 17.04 -5.29
C GLN A 531 -24.71 17.15 -5.10
N ARG A 532 -25.40 17.81 -6.05
CA ARG A 532 -26.84 18.11 -5.94
C ARG A 532 -27.74 16.87 -5.94
N HIS A 533 -27.19 15.70 -6.28
CA HIS A 533 -27.97 14.48 -6.47
C HIS A 533 -27.66 13.38 -5.45
N ILE A 534 -26.85 13.67 -4.41
CA ILE A 534 -26.46 12.66 -3.41
C ILE A 534 -26.63 13.21 -1.99
N SER A 535 -27.31 12.44 -1.13
CA SER A 535 -27.65 12.82 0.25
C SER A 535 -26.44 12.98 1.19
N ARG A 536 -25.30 12.37 0.85
CA ARG A 536 -24.06 12.40 1.64
C ARG A 536 -23.32 13.75 1.62
N GLY A 537 -23.73 14.68 0.77
CA GLY A 537 -22.98 15.91 0.50
C GLY A 537 -21.77 15.69 -0.42
N GLY A 538 -20.90 16.69 -0.51
CA GLY A 538 -19.72 16.62 -1.37
C GLY A 538 -18.62 15.76 -0.75
N VAL A 539 -17.91 15.01 -1.59
CA VAL A 539 -16.73 14.21 -1.23
C VAL A 539 -15.65 14.52 -2.26
N VAL A 540 -14.41 14.77 -1.80
CA VAL A 540 -13.28 14.90 -2.71
C VAL A 540 -12.63 13.53 -2.87
N SER A 541 -12.60 13.02 -4.10
CA SER A 541 -11.91 11.79 -4.48
C SER A 541 -10.48 12.11 -4.91
N SER A 542 -9.51 11.34 -4.41
CA SER A 542 -8.10 11.50 -4.77
C SER A 542 -7.86 11.17 -6.24
N GLU A 543 -8.44 10.07 -6.73
CA GLU A 543 -8.28 9.63 -8.12
C GLU A 543 -8.95 10.59 -9.11
N TRP A 544 -10.21 10.96 -8.90
CA TRP A 544 -10.94 11.81 -9.85
C TRP A 544 -10.34 13.22 -9.90
N THR A 545 -9.88 13.74 -8.74
CA THR A 545 -9.14 15.00 -8.70
C THR A 545 -7.81 14.89 -9.45
N ALA A 546 -7.09 13.76 -9.32
CA ALA A 546 -5.84 13.53 -10.06
C ALA A 546 -6.07 13.40 -11.58
N GLN A 547 -7.13 12.72 -12.02
CA GLN A 547 -7.51 12.65 -13.42
C GLN A 547 -7.81 14.04 -14.01
N MET A 548 -8.52 14.90 -13.26
CA MET A 548 -8.75 16.28 -13.66
C MET A 548 -7.45 17.11 -13.75
N VAL A 549 -6.49 16.90 -12.85
CA VAL A 549 -5.16 17.52 -12.95
C VAL A 549 -4.47 17.14 -14.26
N VAL A 550 -4.54 15.86 -14.66
CA VAL A 550 -4.00 15.38 -15.94
C VAL A 550 -4.73 16.03 -17.12
N ALA A 551 -6.06 16.07 -17.10
CA ALA A 551 -6.85 16.71 -18.17
C ALA A 551 -6.49 18.20 -18.35
N TYR A 552 -6.31 18.94 -17.25
CA TYR A 552 -5.84 20.33 -17.31
C TYR A 552 -4.43 20.48 -17.87
N LYS A 553 -3.52 19.54 -17.57
CA LYS A 553 -2.18 19.53 -18.18
C LYS A 553 -2.21 19.29 -19.68
N ILE A 554 -3.06 18.39 -20.14
CA ILE A 554 -3.27 18.16 -21.58
C ILE A 554 -3.80 19.44 -22.26
N MET A 555 -4.75 20.13 -21.62
CA MET A 555 -5.28 21.40 -22.15
C MET A 555 -4.27 22.55 -22.11
N GLU A 556 -3.42 22.63 -21.09
CA GLU A 556 -2.30 23.57 -21.03
C GLU A 556 -1.39 23.38 -22.25
N GLU A 557 -0.94 22.15 -22.51
CA GLU A 557 -0.09 21.81 -23.66
C GLU A 557 -0.77 22.09 -25.00
N PHE A 558 -2.05 21.77 -25.13
CA PHE A 558 -2.85 22.05 -26.31
C PHE A 558 -2.89 23.54 -26.66
N TYR A 559 -3.14 24.41 -25.67
CA TYR A 559 -3.17 25.85 -25.90
C TYR A 559 -1.80 26.47 -26.09
N LEU A 560 -0.74 25.90 -25.49
CA LEU A 560 0.64 26.28 -25.80
C LEU A 560 0.95 26.01 -27.28
N LYS A 561 0.60 24.84 -27.80
CA LYS A 561 0.78 24.49 -29.22
C LYS A 561 0.00 25.42 -30.17
N LYS A 562 -1.17 25.90 -29.75
CA LYS A 562 -1.96 26.89 -30.49
C LYS A 562 -1.47 28.35 -30.33
N GLY A 563 -0.45 28.60 -29.53
CA GLY A 563 0.06 29.96 -29.25
C GLY A 563 -0.83 30.80 -28.33
N ASN A 564 -1.84 30.21 -27.68
CA ASN A 564 -2.73 30.92 -26.74
C ASN A 564 -2.18 30.83 -25.31
N GLN A 565 -1.24 31.71 -25.00
CA GLN A 565 -0.57 31.77 -23.69
C GLN A 565 -1.53 32.01 -22.52
N ALA A 566 -2.60 32.80 -22.73
CA ALA A 566 -3.55 33.11 -21.67
C ALA A 566 -4.37 31.89 -21.24
N LYS A 567 -4.91 31.12 -22.21
CA LYS A 567 -5.64 29.87 -21.88
C LYS A 567 -4.71 28.79 -21.33
N ALA A 568 -3.51 28.66 -21.89
CA ALA A 568 -2.51 27.74 -21.36
C ALA A 568 -2.18 28.02 -19.89
N ALA A 569 -1.90 29.28 -19.56
CA ALA A 569 -1.63 29.71 -18.19
C ALA A 569 -2.80 29.44 -17.24
N SER A 570 -4.04 29.66 -17.70
CA SER A 570 -5.26 29.38 -16.93
C SER A 570 -5.38 27.90 -16.57
N TYR A 571 -5.28 27.00 -17.56
CA TYR A 571 -5.33 25.55 -17.32
C TYR A 571 -4.15 25.05 -16.48
N GLY A 572 -2.93 25.56 -16.74
CA GLY A 572 -1.76 25.25 -15.93
C GLY A 572 -1.91 25.66 -14.47
N GLN A 573 -2.56 26.79 -14.19
CA GLN A 573 -2.87 27.24 -12.84
C GLN A 573 -3.88 26.31 -12.16
N LYS A 574 -4.94 25.89 -12.86
CA LYS A 574 -5.91 24.91 -12.35
C LYS A 574 -5.23 23.58 -11.99
N ALA A 575 -4.39 23.05 -12.88
CA ALA A 575 -3.63 21.82 -12.62
C ALA A 575 -2.78 21.92 -11.34
N ARG A 576 -1.99 23.00 -11.19
CA ARG A 576 -1.15 23.22 -9.99
C ARG A 576 -1.99 23.39 -8.71
N MET A 577 -3.12 24.09 -8.81
CA MET A 577 -4.02 24.29 -7.68
C MET A 577 -4.58 22.95 -7.19
N TYR A 578 -5.21 22.15 -8.06
CA TYR A 578 -5.79 20.87 -7.65
C TYR A 578 -4.74 19.84 -7.20
N LEU A 579 -3.56 19.83 -7.82
CA LEU A 579 -2.43 19.01 -7.34
C LEU A 579 -2.02 19.41 -5.91
N SER A 580 -1.98 20.71 -5.61
CA SER A 580 -1.74 21.18 -4.25
C SER A 580 -2.85 20.79 -3.27
N GLN A 581 -4.11 20.66 -3.73
CA GLN A 581 -5.21 20.21 -2.89
C GLN A 581 -5.10 18.73 -2.55
N LEU A 582 -4.62 17.89 -3.48
CA LEU A 582 -4.24 16.51 -3.18
C LEU A 582 -3.13 16.45 -2.13
N GLY A 583 -2.12 17.31 -2.21
CA GLY A 583 -1.09 17.43 -1.16
C GLY A 583 -1.68 17.72 0.22
N ASN A 584 -2.75 18.52 0.29
CA ASN A 584 -3.47 18.78 1.54
C ASN A 584 -4.25 17.57 2.06
N MET A 585 -4.56 16.57 1.23
CA MET A 585 -5.22 15.34 1.65
C MET A 585 -4.27 14.27 2.20
N ILE A 586 -2.94 14.48 2.14
CA ILE A 586 -1.99 13.48 2.64
C ILE A 586 -2.22 13.21 4.12
N ILE A 587 -2.37 11.92 4.45
CA ILE A 587 -2.53 11.39 5.81
C ILE A 587 -1.36 10.47 6.15
N SER A 588 -1.22 10.16 7.44
CA SER A 588 -0.38 9.03 7.88
C SER A 588 -1.20 7.76 7.69
N SER A 589 -0.63 6.77 7.02
CA SER A 589 -1.28 5.46 6.87
C SER A 589 -1.65 4.87 8.23
N ALA A 590 -2.88 4.36 8.33
CA ALA A 590 -3.40 3.71 9.53
C ALA A 590 -3.08 2.21 9.58
N SER A 591 -2.63 1.64 8.46
CA SER A 591 -2.37 0.21 8.32
C SER A 591 -1.04 -0.22 8.94
N ALA A 592 -0.94 -1.51 9.29
CA ALA A 592 0.24 -2.08 9.91
C ALA A 592 1.45 -2.09 8.96
N SER A 593 1.25 -2.38 7.67
CA SER A 593 2.30 -2.37 6.65
C SER A 593 2.65 -0.97 6.16
N GLY A 594 1.71 -0.03 6.23
CA GLY A 594 1.94 1.37 5.91
C GLY A 594 2.82 2.11 6.93
N GLN A 595 2.97 1.61 8.16
CA GLN A 595 3.91 2.11 9.19
C GLN A 595 3.88 3.65 9.38
N GLY A 596 2.69 4.25 9.28
CA GLY A 596 2.48 5.69 9.37
C GLY A 596 3.09 6.53 8.25
N GLU A 597 3.55 5.92 7.15
CA GLU A 597 4.02 6.65 5.97
C GLU A 597 2.91 7.51 5.35
N GLY A 598 3.32 8.54 4.62
CA GLY A 598 2.38 9.41 3.94
C GLY A 598 1.66 8.67 2.84
N CYS A 599 0.34 8.68 2.85
CA CYS A 599 -0.51 8.19 1.77
C CYS A 599 -1.62 9.20 1.46
N LEU A 600 -2.26 9.04 0.30
CA LEU A 600 -3.53 9.69 0.03
C LEU A 600 -4.65 8.72 0.46
N PRO A 601 -5.68 9.21 1.16
CA PRO A 601 -6.89 8.41 1.35
C PRO A 601 -7.58 8.23 -0.02
N TYR A 602 -8.45 7.23 -0.14
CA TYR A 602 -9.24 7.05 -1.35
C TYR A 602 -10.10 8.29 -1.65
N ALA A 603 -10.74 8.81 -0.61
CA ALA A 603 -11.54 10.03 -0.65
C ALA A 603 -11.52 10.73 0.71
N THR A 604 -12.16 11.89 0.82
CA THR A 604 -12.29 12.61 2.11
C THR A 604 -13.19 11.89 3.13
N LEU A 605 -13.96 10.89 2.69
CA LEU A 605 -14.81 10.03 3.52
C LEU A 605 -14.68 8.57 3.06
N ASP A 606 -14.61 7.66 4.04
CA ASP A 606 -14.56 6.21 3.83
C ASP A 606 -15.99 5.63 3.79
N GLN A 607 -16.14 4.47 3.14
CA GLN A 607 -17.43 3.75 3.04
C GLN A 607 -18.61 4.60 2.55
N VAL A 608 -18.36 5.49 1.59
CA VAL A 608 -19.35 6.47 1.14
C VAL A 608 -19.86 6.13 -0.27
N ASP A 609 -21.18 6.17 -0.47
CA ASP A 609 -21.81 5.87 -1.76
C ASP A 609 -21.27 6.79 -2.85
N THR A 610 -20.72 6.25 -3.93
CA THR A 610 -20.16 7.06 -5.02
C THR A 610 -21.23 7.70 -5.92
N GLY A 611 -22.50 7.27 -5.81
CA GLY A 611 -23.54 7.62 -6.77
C GLY A 611 -23.49 6.77 -8.05
N HIS A 612 -22.63 5.73 -8.05
CA HIS A 612 -22.44 4.82 -9.19
C HIS A 612 -22.73 3.36 -8.86
N GLY A 613 -23.41 3.09 -7.75
CA GLY A 613 -23.84 1.74 -7.36
C GLY A 613 -22.81 0.97 -6.53
N TRP A 614 -21.76 1.64 -6.05
CA TRP A 614 -20.75 1.10 -5.15
C TRP A 614 -20.28 2.20 -4.18
N SER A 615 -19.65 1.79 -3.07
CA SER A 615 -19.14 2.70 -2.04
C SER A 615 -17.62 2.69 -1.99
N THR A 616 -17.01 3.80 -1.58
CA THR A 616 -15.56 3.87 -1.34
C THR A 616 -15.12 2.79 -0.34
N PRO A 617 -13.88 2.29 -0.42
CA PRO A 617 -13.34 1.32 0.54
C PRO A 617 -13.34 1.87 1.98
N LYS A 618 -13.21 0.98 2.96
CA LYS A 618 -13.29 1.32 4.39
C LYS A 618 -11.98 1.88 5.00
N GLY A 619 -10.88 1.94 4.25
CA GLY A 619 -9.60 2.44 4.76
C GLY A 619 -8.52 2.65 3.72
#